data_AF-A0A8S0YQ68-F1
#
_entry.id   AF-A0A8S0YQ68-F1
#
_cell.length_a   1.000
_cell.length_b   1.000
_cell.length_c   1.000
_cell.angle_alpha   90.00
_cell.angle_beta   90.00
_cell.angle_gamma   90.00
#
_symmetry.space_group_name_H-M   'P 1'
#
loop_
_entity.id
_entity.type
_entity.pdbx_description
1 polymer ?
#
loop_
_entity_poly.entity_id
_entity_poly.type
_entity_poly.pdbx_seq_one_letter_code
_entity_poly.pdbx_strand_id
1 'polypeptide(L)'
;MASNEDDDALALLGLALILKIKDTKTVKRKRKKWCKHWLLKRKTYSHVNLLNELKFEPEDFKNYLRMDEKTYLKLLEMVTPMIKKEDTVMRNSISAHERLSVTLRFLAGVPEYTHTRTGTPYGVTRKN
;
A
#
# COMPACT_ATOMS: atom_id res chain seq x y z
N MET A 1 -32.24 30.06 -53.85
CA MET A 1 -32.69 29.60 -52.52
C MET A 1 -32.59 28.07 -52.46
N ALA A 2 -31.42 27.49 -52.71
CA ALA A 2 -31.25 26.04 -52.87
C ALA A 2 -29.93 25.52 -52.26
N SER A 3 -29.30 26.31 -51.37
CA SER A 3 -27.96 25.99 -50.84
C SER A 3 -27.95 25.63 -49.35
N ASN A 4 -29.08 25.81 -48.64
CA ASN A 4 -29.14 25.57 -47.19
C ASN A 4 -29.52 24.12 -46.84
N GLU A 5 -30.27 23.43 -47.71
CA GLU A 5 -30.72 22.06 -47.44
C GLU A 5 -29.57 21.04 -47.47
N ASP A 6 -28.58 21.26 -48.35
CA ASP A 6 -27.39 20.42 -48.44
C ASP A 6 -26.44 20.64 -47.24
N ASP A 7 -26.33 21.89 -46.78
CA ASP A 7 -25.55 22.26 -45.58
C ASP A 7 -26.18 21.71 -44.30
N ASP A 8 -27.52 21.75 -44.21
CA ASP A 8 -28.28 21.16 -43.11
C ASP A 8 -28.15 19.64 -43.11
N ALA A 9 -28.17 18.99 -44.29
CA ALA A 9 -27.95 17.55 -44.42
C ALA A 9 -26.52 17.15 -43.99
N LEU A 10 -25.51 17.94 -44.34
CA LEU A 10 -24.12 17.72 -43.92
C LEU A 10 -23.98 17.89 -42.39
N ALA A 11 -24.64 18.88 -41.82
CA ALA A 11 -24.65 19.14 -40.38
C ALA A 11 -25.32 17.99 -39.60
N LEU A 12 -26.43 17.44 -40.11
CA LEU A 12 -27.11 16.29 -39.52
C LEU A 12 -26.27 15.01 -39.58
N LEU A 13 -25.56 14.76 -40.68
CA LEU A 13 -24.62 13.64 -40.82
C LEU A 13 -23.44 13.78 -39.85
N GLY A 14 -22.89 14.99 -39.71
CA GLY A 14 -21.84 15.29 -38.74
C GLY A 14 -22.28 15.04 -37.29
N LEU A 15 -23.48 15.49 -36.93
CA LEU A 15 -24.09 15.24 -35.61
C LEU A 15 -24.30 13.74 -35.34
N ALA A 16 -24.81 13.00 -36.32
CA ALA A 16 -25.01 11.56 -36.22
C ALA A 16 -23.68 10.81 -35.99
N LEU A 17 -22.60 11.24 -36.66
CA LEU A 17 -21.27 10.66 -36.49
C LEU A 17 -20.71 10.92 -35.08
N ILE A 18 -20.84 12.15 -34.57
CA ILE A 18 -20.39 12.53 -33.23
C ILE A 18 -21.13 11.74 -32.14
N LEU A 19 -22.43 11.53 -32.31
CA LEU A 19 -23.24 10.72 -31.40
C LEU A 19 -22.75 9.25 -31.38
N LYS A 20 -22.46 8.66 -32.55
CA LYS A 20 -21.90 7.30 -32.65
C LYS A 20 -20.52 7.16 -31.99
N ILE A 21 -19.67 8.17 -32.08
CA ILE A 21 -18.33 8.15 -31.46
C ILE A 21 -18.45 8.20 -29.92
N LYS A 22 -19.41 8.96 -29.35
CA LYS A 22 -19.66 9.02 -27.89
C LYS A 22 -20.11 7.70 -27.28
N ASP A 23 -20.70 6.81 -28.06
CA ASP A 23 -21.18 5.49 -27.62
C ASP A 23 -20.07 4.43 -27.57
N THR A 24 -18.88 4.70 -28.14
CA THR A 24 -17.69 3.85 -28.01
C THR A 24 -16.99 4.04 -26.66
N LYS A 25 -17.76 4.06 -25.57
CA LYS A 25 -17.19 3.99 -24.22
C LYS A 25 -16.66 2.58 -24.00
N THR A 26 -15.34 2.44 -24.07
CA THR A 26 -14.64 1.22 -23.68
C THR A 26 -15.22 0.70 -22.36
N VAL A 27 -15.75 -0.53 -22.36
CA VAL A 27 -16.34 -1.16 -21.17
C VAL A 27 -15.20 -1.40 -20.18
N LYS A 28 -14.98 -0.43 -19.28
CA LYS A 28 -13.97 -0.55 -18.22
C LYS A 28 -14.36 -1.71 -17.33
N ARG A 29 -13.48 -2.71 -17.21
CA ARG A 29 -13.68 -3.85 -16.30
C ARG A 29 -14.03 -3.33 -14.91
N LYS A 30 -15.19 -3.73 -14.38
CA LYS A 30 -15.59 -3.40 -13.02
C LYS A 30 -14.57 -4.01 -12.06
N ARG A 31 -13.96 -3.15 -11.24
CA ARG A 31 -12.98 -3.57 -10.24
C ARG A 31 -13.71 -4.44 -9.20
N LYS A 32 -13.35 -5.73 -9.08
CA LYS A 32 -14.04 -6.69 -8.17
C LYS A 32 -13.97 -6.27 -6.70
N LYS A 33 -12.83 -5.71 -6.25
CA LYS A 33 -12.62 -5.20 -4.89
C LYS A 33 -11.65 -4.01 -4.93
N TRP A 34 -12.01 -2.90 -4.30
CA TRP A 34 -11.17 -1.69 -4.23
C TRP A 34 -10.01 -1.86 -3.24
N CYS A 35 -10.28 -2.39 -2.05
CA CYS A 35 -9.29 -2.66 -1.00
C CYS A 35 -9.53 -4.05 -0.38
N LYS A 36 -8.46 -4.71 0.09
CA LYS A 36 -8.56 -5.98 0.82
C LYS A 36 -9.05 -5.70 2.25
N HIS A 37 -9.82 -6.63 2.83
CA HIS A 37 -10.43 -6.43 4.14
C HIS A 37 -9.40 -6.29 5.28
N TRP A 38 -8.28 -7.03 5.20
CA TRP A 38 -7.20 -6.93 6.17
C TRP A 38 -6.48 -5.57 6.14
N LEU A 39 -6.43 -4.89 4.98
CA LEU A 39 -5.85 -3.54 4.86
C LEU A 39 -6.71 -2.49 5.59
N LEU A 40 -8.01 -2.73 5.74
CA LEU A 40 -8.89 -1.88 6.56
C LEU A 40 -8.57 -2.04 8.06
N LYS A 41 -8.10 -3.23 8.48
CA LYS A 41 -7.68 -3.54 9.85
C LYS A 41 -6.22 -3.20 10.16
N ARG A 42 -5.54 -2.43 9.29
CA ARG A 42 -4.10 -2.16 9.44
C ARG A 42 -3.70 -1.48 10.74
N LYS A 43 -4.57 -0.66 11.35
CA LYS A 43 -4.29 -0.01 12.64
C LYS A 43 -4.06 -1.02 13.76
N THR A 44 -4.71 -2.18 13.66
CA THR A 44 -4.61 -3.27 14.66
C THR A 44 -3.31 -4.06 14.50
N TYR A 45 -2.86 -4.29 13.25
CA TYR A 45 -1.70 -5.14 12.94
C TYR A 45 -0.46 -4.32 12.51
N SER A 46 -0.39 -3.04 12.89
CA SER A 46 0.71 -2.18 12.48
C SER A 46 1.97 -2.48 13.28
N HIS A 47 3.13 -2.54 12.59
CA HIS A 47 4.44 -2.69 13.22
C HIS A 47 4.78 -1.54 14.19
N VAL A 48 4.05 -0.43 14.11
CA VAL A 48 4.20 0.70 15.04
C VAL A 48 3.78 0.34 16.45
N ASN A 49 2.78 -0.53 16.61
CA ASN A 49 2.34 -0.96 17.94
C ASN A 49 3.49 -1.72 18.61
N LEU A 50 4.09 -2.66 17.88
CA LEU A 50 5.27 -3.39 18.34
C LEU A 50 6.43 -2.43 18.66
N LEU A 51 6.75 -1.48 17.77
CA LEU A 51 7.80 -0.50 18.02
C LEU A 51 7.58 0.35 19.27
N ASN A 52 6.32 0.65 19.63
CA ASN A 52 6.01 1.39 20.85
C ASN A 52 6.27 0.55 22.11
N GLU A 53 6.00 -0.76 22.07
CA GLU A 53 6.36 -1.68 23.16
C GLU A 53 7.88 -1.82 23.28
N LEU A 54 8.59 -1.95 22.14
CA LEU A 54 10.05 -2.07 22.12
C LEU A 54 10.79 -0.83 22.63
N LYS A 55 10.12 0.33 22.79
CA LYS A 55 10.75 1.51 23.40
C LYS A 55 11.21 1.27 24.84
N PHE A 56 10.54 0.36 25.54
CA PHE A 56 10.89 0.00 26.91
C PHE A 56 12.03 -1.03 26.97
N GLU A 57 12.36 -1.68 25.84
CA GLU A 57 13.39 -2.71 25.70
C GLU A 57 14.42 -2.29 24.63
N PRO A 58 15.44 -1.48 25.00
CA PRO A 58 16.35 -0.87 24.05
C PRO A 58 17.21 -1.87 23.27
N GLU A 59 17.54 -3.03 23.86
CA GLU A 59 18.25 -4.10 23.17
C GLU A 59 17.42 -4.70 22.03
N ASP A 60 16.15 -4.98 22.30
CA ASP A 60 15.23 -5.52 21.30
C ASP A 60 14.89 -4.50 20.22
N PHE A 61 14.72 -3.22 20.57
CA PHE A 61 14.58 -2.15 19.59
C PHE A 61 15.77 -2.12 18.63
N LYS A 62 16.99 -2.20 19.17
CA LYS A 62 18.21 -2.21 18.39
C LYS A 62 18.33 -3.48 17.56
N ASN A 63 17.95 -4.65 18.06
CA ASN A 63 17.92 -5.88 17.28
C ASN A 63 16.91 -5.81 16.13
N TYR A 64 15.77 -5.17 16.38
CA TYR A 64 14.66 -5.07 15.45
C TYR A 64 14.92 -4.10 14.29
N LEU A 65 15.49 -2.92 14.55
CA LEU A 65 15.81 -1.91 13.53
C LEU A 65 17.30 -1.82 13.17
N ARG A 66 18.18 -2.56 13.86
CA ARG A 66 19.66 -2.41 13.80
C ARG A 66 20.14 -0.99 14.07
N MET A 67 19.37 -0.22 14.83
CA MET A 67 19.57 1.22 15.04
C MET A 67 19.00 1.61 16.40
N ASP A 68 19.67 2.53 17.10
CA ASP A 68 19.17 3.06 18.37
C ASP A 68 17.95 3.98 18.15
N GLU A 69 17.05 4.05 19.13
CA GLU A 69 15.80 4.83 19.02
C GLU A 69 16.04 6.31 18.69
N LYS A 70 17.04 6.92 19.33
CA LYS A 70 17.38 8.34 19.10
C LYS A 70 17.77 8.60 17.64
N THR A 71 18.54 7.69 17.05
CA THR A 71 18.97 7.78 15.65
C THR A 71 17.79 7.56 14.72
N TYR A 72 16.91 6.62 15.06
CA TYR A 72 15.68 6.38 14.32
C TYR A 72 14.75 7.60 14.31
N LEU A 73 14.53 8.25 15.46
CA LEU A 73 13.68 9.44 15.57
C LEU A 73 14.25 10.63 14.78
N LYS A 74 15.57 10.84 14.85
CA LYS A 74 16.24 11.88 14.05
C LYS A 74 16.09 11.62 12.56
N LEU A 75 16.28 10.37 12.12
CA LEU A 75 16.11 9.99 10.73
C LEU A 75 14.65 10.14 10.28
N LEU A 76 13.70 9.78 11.15
CA LEU A 76 12.28 9.98 10.90
C LEU A 76 11.96 11.45 10.68
N GLU A 77 12.45 12.37 11.52
CA GLU A 77 12.22 13.80 11.36
C GLU A 77 12.73 14.32 10.01
N MET A 78 13.94 13.92 9.62
CA MET A 78 14.56 14.33 8.34
C MET A 78 13.81 13.76 7.12
N VAL A 79 13.36 12.51 7.20
CA VAL A 79 12.77 11.80 6.06
C VAL A 79 11.26 12.06 5.97
N THR A 80 10.59 12.40 7.08
CA THR A 80 9.15 12.71 7.13
C THR A 80 8.70 13.66 6.01
N PRO A 81 9.30 14.84 5.78
CA PRO A 81 8.87 15.72 4.70
C PRO A 81 8.99 15.08 3.31
N MET A 82 9.92 14.14 3.11
CA MET A 82 10.14 13.45 1.83
C MET A 82 9.19 12.28 1.60
N ILE A 83 8.74 11.60 2.67
CA ILE A 83 7.91 10.40 2.58
C ILE A 83 6.46 10.61 3.03
N LYS A 84 6.10 11.80 3.51
CA LYS A 84 4.72 12.10 3.88
C LYS A 84 3.85 12.05 2.63
N LYS A 85 2.76 11.30 2.73
CA LYS A 85 1.72 11.22 1.71
C LYS A 85 0.42 11.74 2.32
N GLU A 86 -0.36 12.43 1.51
CA GLU A 86 -1.65 12.99 1.93
C GLU A 86 -2.72 11.91 2.06
N ASP A 87 -3.61 12.12 3.02
CA ASP A 87 -4.80 11.31 3.18
C ASP A 87 -5.77 11.58 2.03
N THR A 88 -6.44 10.53 1.56
CA THR A 88 -7.48 10.63 0.53
C THR A 88 -8.85 10.40 1.15
N VAL A 89 -9.91 10.92 0.53
CA VAL A 89 -11.31 10.74 0.98
C VAL A 89 -11.67 9.27 1.21
N MET A 90 -11.12 8.36 0.42
CA MET A 90 -11.43 6.93 0.50
C MET A 90 -10.50 6.16 1.46
N ARG A 91 -9.27 6.65 1.69
CA ARG A 91 -8.25 5.94 2.49
C ARG A 91 -7.27 6.88 3.16
N ASN A 92 -6.97 6.57 4.41
CA ASN A 92 -5.81 7.14 5.09
C ASN A 92 -4.51 6.62 4.47
N SER A 93 -3.60 7.55 4.26
CA SER A 93 -2.22 7.36 3.88
C SER A 93 -1.47 6.48 4.88
N ILE A 94 -0.35 5.93 4.44
CA ILE A 94 0.57 5.22 5.34
C ILE A 94 1.43 6.28 6.00
N SER A 95 1.46 6.30 7.34
CA SER A 95 2.23 7.29 8.08
C SER A 95 3.72 7.19 7.73
N ALA A 96 4.44 8.31 7.80
CA ALA A 96 5.89 8.31 7.58
C ALA A 96 6.61 7.30 8.50
N HIS A 97 6.14 7.19 9.75
CA HIS A 97 6.63 6.23 10.74
C HIS A 97 6.44 4.76 10.31
N GLU A 98 5.25 4.39 9.86
CA GLU A 98 4.97 3.04 9.33
C GLU A 98 5.81 2.74 8.09
N ARG A 99 5.96 3.71 7.19
CA ARG A 99 6.76 3.53 5.97
C ARG A 99 8.23 3.31 6.31
N LEU A 100 8.78 4.17 7.16
CA LEU A 100 10.19 4.11 7.53
C LEU A 100 10.54 2.81 8.25
N SER A 101 9.73 2.41 9.23
CA SER A 101 9.98 1.17 10.00
C SER A 101 9.99 -0.08 9.12
N VAL A 102 9.05 -0.20 8.17
CA VAL A 102 9.03 -1.31 7.21
C VAL A 102 10.25 -1.27 6.29
N THR A 103 10.62 -0.09 5.78
CA THR A 103 11.80 0.05 4.93
C THR A 103 13.08 -0.29 5.67
N LEU A 104 13.25 0.20 6.90
CA LEU A 104 14.44 -0.10 7.71
C LEU A 104 14.52 -1.58 8.05
N ARG A 105 13.41 -2.23 8.40
CA ARG A 105 13.40 -3.68 8.60
C ARG A 105 13.83 -4.45 7.34
N PHE A 106 13.32 -4.05 6.18
CA PHE A 106 13.70 -4.64 4.90
C PHE A 106 15.20 -4.46 4.61
N LEU A 107 15.73 -3.24 4.82
CA LEU A 107 17.14 -2.91 4.61
C LEU A 107 18.07 -3.56 5.64
N ALA A 108 17.62 -3.70 6.89
CA ALA A 108 18.36 -4.33 7.97
C ALA A 108 18.60 -5.83 7.73
N GLY A 109 17.93 -6.42 6.71
CA GLY A 109 18.09 -7.82 6.33
C GLY A 109 17.75 -8.77 7.48
N VAL A 110 16.97 -8.32 8.48
CA VAL A 110 16.47 -9.19 9.54
C VAL A 110 15.62 -10.22 8.81
N PRO A 111 16.03 -11.50 8.77
CA PRO A 111 15.19 -12.52 8.18
C PRO A 111 13.87 -12.44 8.94
N GLU A 112 12.80 -12.13 8.23
CA GLU A 112 11.45 -12.40 8.71
C GLU A 112 11.52 -13.82 9.28
N TYR A 113 11.14 -14.02 10.55
CA TYR A 113 11.12 -15.36 11.14
C TYR A 113 10.27 -16.20 10.21
N THR A 114 10.93 -16.91 9.30
CA THR A 114 10.28 -17.84 8.42
C THR A 114 9.69 -18.80 9.40
N HIS A 115 8.36 -18.84 9.41
CA HIS A 115 7.62 -19.86 10.12
C HIS A 115 8.39 -21.14 9.87
N THR A 116 9.02 -21.65 10.92
CA THR A 116 9.80 -22.88 10.82
C THR A 116 8.86 -23.85 10.13
N ARG A 117 9.23 -24.27 8.91
CA ARG A 117 8.64 -25.48 8.36
C ARG A 117 9.00 -26.51 9.41
N THR A 118 8.05 -26.82 10.29
CA THR A 118 8.18 -27.87 11.29
C THR A 118 8.27 -29.17 10.51
N GLY A 119 9.49 -29.46 10.09
CA GLY A 119 9.98 -30.73 9.61
C GLY A 119 11.11 -31.18 10.51
N THR A 120 10.93 -31.06 11.82
CA THR A 120 11.68 -31.89 12.77
C THR A 120 10.82 -33.11 13.05
N PRO A 121 11.14 -34.32 12.54
CA PRO A 121 10.70 -35.51 13.23
C PRO A 121 11.47 -35.51 14.54
N TYR A 122 10.78 -35.18 15.63
CA TYR A 122 11.29 -35.42 16.97
C TYR A 122 11.63 -36.90 17.08
N GLY A 123 12.93 -37.21 17.00
CA GLY A 123 13.47 -38.42 17.56
C GLY A 123 13.47 -38.27 19.07
N VAL A 124 12.39 -38.69 19.74
CA VAL A 124 12.42 -39.18 21.12
C VAL A 124 11.28 -40.16 21.34
N THR A 125 11.60 -41.43 21.52
CA THR A 125 11.20 -42.34 22.64
C THR A 125 11.63 -43.76 22.23
N ARG A 126 12.27 -44.60 23.07
CA ARG A 126 12.14 -44.82 24.51
C ARG A 126 13.41 -45.53 25.04
N LYS A 127 13.73 -45.29 26.31
CA LYS A 127 14.55 -46.20 27.12
C LYS A 127 13.76 -47.50 27.36
N ASN A 128 14.36 -48.64 27.00
CA ASN A 128 14.61 -49.82 27.82
C ASN A 128 15.27 -50.89 26.95
#